data_AF-A0A161TI70-F1
#
_entry.id   AF-A0A161TI70-F1
#
_cell.length_a   1.000
_cell.length_b   1.000
_cell.length_c   1.000
_cell.angle_alpha   90.00
_cell.angle_beta   90.00
_cell.angle_gamma   90.00
#
_symmetry.space_group_name_H-M   'P 1'
#
loop_
_entity.id
_entity.type
_entity.pdbx_description
1 polymer ?
#
loop_
_entity_poly.entity_id
_entity_poly.type
_entity_poly.pdbx_seq_one_letter_code
_entity_poly.pdbx_strand_id
1 'polypeptide(L)'
;KLRFLTRTRRNQNSELKTKIEINVQAVSKELANWLAYSKTRDERKLCQAVSMNDTATITRLLHQGVSASCYDSQRRSPLHMASCKGYAHIVKLLLDHGA
;
A
#
# COMPACT_ATOMS: atom_id res chain seq x y z
N LYS A 1 -18.69 -40.34 34.44
CA LYS A 1 -17.35 -39.74 34.21
C LYS A 1 -17.12 -39.24 32.77
N LEU A 2 -17.64 -39.90 31.72
CA LEU A 2 -17.38 -39.52 30.32
C LEU A 2 -18.00 -38.20 29.82
N ARG A 3 -19.11 -37.72 30.42
CA ARG A 3 -19.77 -36.44 30.01
C ARG A 3 -19.06 -35.16 30.49
N PHE A 4 -18.21 -35.25 31.51
CA PHE A 4 -17.46 -34.09 32.02
C PHE A 4 -16.23 -33.79 31.14
N LEU A 5 -15.52 -34.82 30.69
CA LEU A 5 -14.31 -34.68 29.87
C LEU A 5 -14.60 -34.11 28.48
N THR A 6 -15.74 -34.44 27.88
CA THR A 6 -16.13 -33.91 26.55
C THR A 6 -16.49 -32.43 26.59
N ARG A 7 -17.02 -31.93 27.72
CA ARG A 7 -17.39 -30.51 27.90
C ARG A 7 -16.16 -29.63 28.10
N THR A 8 -15.20 -30.06 28.93
CA THR A 8 -13.94 -29.33 29.14
C THR A 8 -13.11 -29.25 27.86
N ARG A 9 -13.08 -30.32 27.06
CA ARG A 9 -12.33 -30.37 25.79
C ARG A 9 -12.94 -29.50 24.69
N ARG A 10 -14.27 -29.37 24.62
CA ARG A 10 -14.94 -28.45 23.68
C ARG A 10 -14.64 -26.98 23.99
N ASN A 11 -14.68 -26.59 25.27
CA ASN A 11 -14.36 -25.22 25.69
C ASN A 11 -12.92 -24.84 25.36
N GLN A 12 -11.95 -25.75 25.63
CA GLN A 12 -10.56 -25.49 25.28
C GLN A 12 -10.33 -25.39 23.76
N ASN A 13 -11.01 -26.21 22.95
CA ASN A 13 -10.90 -26.12 21.50
C ASN A 13 -11.50 -24.84 20.93
N SER A 14 -12.62 -24.34 21.45
CA SER A 14 -13.15 -23.04 21.06
C SER A 14 -12.19 -21.91 21.43
N GLU A 15 -11.61 -21.95 22.63
CA GLU A 15 -10.71 -20.91 23.13
C GLU A 15 -9.38 -20.86 22.36
N LEU A 16 -8.82 -22.02 22.01
CA LEU A 16 -7.67 -22.14 21.12
C LEU A 16 -7.98 -21.65 19.71
N LYS A 17 -9.18 -21.97 19.17
CA LYS A 17 -9.62 -21.52 17.85
C LYS A 17 -9.73 -19.98 17.80
N THR A 18 -10.31 -19.36 18.82
CA THR A 18 -10.39 -17.89 18.92
C THR A 18 -9.01 -17.24 19.06
N LYS A 19 -8.09 -17.83 19.84
CA LYS A 19 -6.70 -17.35 19.97
C LYS A 19 -5.95 -17.39 18.63
N ILE A 20 -6.11 -18.46 17.85
CA ILE A 20 -5.50 -18.58 16.53
C ILE A 20 -6.11 -17.56 15.56
N GLU A 21 -7.44 -17.39 15.54
CA GLU A 21 -8.13 -16.41 14.70
C GLU A 21 -7.70 -14.96 15.02
N ILE A 22 -7.59 -14.61 16.30
CA ILE A 22 -7.10 -13.29 16.74
C ILE A 22 -5.65 -13.09 16.27
N ASN A 23 -4.80 -14.11 16.35
CA ASN A 23 -3.40 -14.02 15.95
C ASN A 23 -3.26 -13.85 14.43
N VAL A 24 -4.08 -14.54 13.63
CA VAL A 24 -4.11 -14.37 12.16
C VAL A 24 -4.59 -12.97 11.78
N GLN A 25 -5.60 -12.43 12.46
CA GLN A 25 -6.12 -11.07 12.24
C GLN A 25 -5.12 -9.97 12.66
N ALA A 26 -4.34 -10.22 13.72
CA ALA A 26 -3.28 -9.29 14.11
C ALA A 26 -2.13 -9.29 13.08
N VAL A 27 -1.67 -10.47 12.66
CA VAL A 27 -0.62 -10.60 11.64
C VAL A 27 -1.08 -10.03 10.29
N SER A 28 -2.34 -10.20 9.90
CA SER A 28 -2.88 -9.62 8.66
C SER A 28 -2.92 -8.09 8.70
N LYS A 29 -3.26 -7.50 9.85
CA LYS A 29 -3.20 -6.04 10.06
C LYS A 29 -1.78 -5.49 10.01
N GLU A 30 -0.83 -6.16 10.65
CA GLU A 30 0.60 -5.77 10.62
C GLU A 30 1.15 -5.84 9.19
N LEU A 31 0.87 -6.92 8.45
CA LEU A 31 1.23 -7.05 7.04
C LEU A 31 0.58 -5.98 6.17
N ALA A 32 -0.71 -5.70 6.38
CA ALA A 32 -1.41 -4.63 5.66
C ALA A 32 -0.80 -3.25 5.94
N ASN A 33 -0.40 -2.98 7.18
CA ASN A 33 0.32 -1.75 7.55
C ASN A 33 1.69 -1.65 6.88
N TRP A 34 2.49 -2.73 6.86
CA TRP A 34 3.78 -2.73 6.15
C TRP A 34 3.61 -2.56 4.64
N LEU A 35 2.59 -3.19 4.05
CA LEU A 35 2.26 -3.02 2.63
C LEU A 35 1.80 -1.59 2.33
N ALA A 36 0.97 -0.98 3.20
CA ALA A 36 0.57 0.41 3.09
C ALA A 36 1.77 1.35 3.24
N TYR A 37 2.65 1.09 4.22
CA TYR A 37 3.89 1.84 4.42
C TYR A 37 4.83 1.74 3.21
N SER A 38 4.95 0.55 2.61
CA SER A 38 5.73 0.37 1.38
C SER A 38 5.11 1.11 0.18
N LYS A 39 3.78 1.02 -0.01
CA LYS A 39 3.07 1.74 -1.08
C LYS A 39 3.32 3.25 -0.99
N THR A 40 3.19 3.83 0.21
CA THR A 40 3.44 5.27 0.40
C THR A 40 4.89 5.69 0.15
N ARG A 41 5.86 4.77 0.28
CA ARG A 41 7.27 5.06 -0.02
C ARG A 41 7.51 5.19 -1.52
N ASP A 42 6.96 4.28 -2.32
CA ASP A 42 7.18 4.29 -3.77
C ASP A 42 6.35 5.38 -4.47
N GLU A 43 5.17 5.70 -3.94
CA GLU A 43 4.40 6.89 -4.29
C GLU A 43 5.16 8.19 -4.04
N ARG A 44 5.84 8.32 -2.88
CA ARG A 44 6.68 9.49 -2.57
C ARG A 44 7.88 9.59 -3.51
N LYS A 45 8.51 8.45 -3.85
CA LYS A 45 9.61 8.41 -4.83
C LYS A 45 9.16 8.88 -6.21
N LEU A 46 7.93 8.54 -6.63
CA LEU A 46 7.36 9.01 -7.89
C LEU A 46 7.27 10.54 -7.90
N CYS A 47 6.70 11.15 -6.86
CA CYS A 47 6.64 12.61 -6.72
C CYS A 47 8.04 13.25 -6.77
N GLN A 48 9.02 12.67 -6.07
CA GLN A 48 10.40 13.16 -6.07
C GLN A 48 11.02 13.10 -7.48
N ALA A 49 10.83 11.99 -8.20
CA ALA A 49 11.32 11.83 -9.57
C ALA A 49 10.69 12.86 -10.53
N VAL A 50 9.39 13.15 -10.38
CA VAL A 50 8.72 14.23 -11.14
C VAL A 50 9.31 15.61 -10.82
N SER A 51 9.63 15.88 -9.55
CA SER A 51 10.27 17.14 -9.16
C SER A 51 11.64 17.32 -9.82
N MET A 52 12.38 16.22 -9.97
CA MET A 52 13.73 16.16 -10.55
C MET A 52 13.73 16.00 -12.07
N ASN A 53 12.55 15.87 -12.71
CA ASN A 53 12.42 15.56 -14.14
C ASN A 53 13.11 14.23 -14.54
N ASP A 54 13.20 13.27 -13.62
CA ASP A 54 13.81 11.97 -13.87
C ASP A 54 12.80 11.03 -14.54
N THR A 55 12.72 11.13 -15.85
CA THR A 55 11.80 10.35 -16.68
C THR A 55 12.05 8.85 -16.56
N ALA A 56 13.31 8.41 -16.50
CA ALA A 56 13.67 6.99 -16.40
C ALA A 56 13.12 6.36 -15.11
N THR A 57 13.27 7.06 -13.98
CA THR A 57 12.71 6.59 -12.71
C THR A 57 11.19 6.62 -12.71
N ILE A 58 10.56 7.64 -13.30
CA ILE A 58 9.09 7.72 -13.42
C ILE A 58 8.55 6.54 -14.22
N THR A 59 9.09 6.26 -15.41
CA THR A 59 8.62 5.15 -16.25
C THR A 59 8.79 3.81 -15.54
N ARG A 60 9.92 3.59 -14.86
CA ARG A 60 10.14 2.37 -14.08
C ARG A 60 9.11 2.19 -12.96
N LEU A 61 8.80 3.25 -12.21
CA LEU A 61 7.84 3.20 -11.11
C LEU A 61 6.41 2.99 -11.61
N LEU A 62 6.03 3.63 -12.72
CA LEU A 62 4.73 3.43 -13.34
C LEU A 62 4.57 1.99 -13.88
N HIS A 63 5.61 1.44 -14.51
CA HIS A 63 5.63 0.03 -14.93
C HIS A 63 5.55 -0.96 -13.76
N GLN A 64 6.00 -0.58 -12.55
CA GLN A 64 5.84 -1.38 -11.34
C GLN A 64 4.41 -1.35 -10.76
N GLY A 65 3.48 -0.62 -11.40
CA GLY A 65 2.11 -0.49 -10.93
C GLY A 65 1.94 0.48 -9.76
N VAL A 66 2.89 1.40 -9.57
CA VAL A 66 2.73 2.50 -8.61
C VAL A 66 1.59 3.40 -9.08
N SER A 67 0.70 3.77 -8.17
CA SER A 67 -0.41 4.65 -8.51
C SER A 67 0.10 6.02 -8.93
N ALA A 68 -0.29 6.46 -10.13
CA ALA A 68 0.01 7.79 -10.63
C ALA A 68 -0.83 8.89 -9.93
N SER A 69 -1.90 8.50 -9.24
CA SER A 69 -2.79 9.38 -8.46
C SER A 69 -2.28 9.66 -7.04
N CYS A 70 -0.99 9.45 -6.77
CA CYS A 70 -0.44 9.61 -5.43
C CYS A 70 -0.32 11.08 -5.02
N TYR A 71 -0.01 11.33 -3.75
CA TYR A 71 0.14 12.69 -3.23
C TYR A 71 1.43 12.85 -2.42
N ASP A 72 2.07 14.00 -2.58
CA ASP A 72 3.16 14.45 -1.72
C ASP A 72 2.63 14.90 -0.34
N SER A 73 3.54 15.12 0.61
CA SER A 73 3.31 15.73 1.94
C SER A 73 2.43 17.00 1.91
N GLN A 74 2.49 17.75 0.82
CA GLN A 74 1.69 18.96 0.57
C GLN A 74 0.35 18.68 -0.13
N ARG A 75 -0.10 17.42 -0.18
CA ARG A 75 -1.31 16.97 -0.91
C ARG A 75 -1.32 17.32 -2.41
N ARG A 76 -0.14 17.43 -3.02
CA ARG A 76 0.00 17.68 -4.47
C ARG A 76 0.19 16.35 -5.19
N SER A 77 -0.54 16.16 -6.28
CA SER A 77 -0.34 15.00 -7.16
C SER A 77 0.91 15.17 -8.05
N PRO A 78 1.52 14.09 -8.54
CA PRO A 78 2.50 14.12 -9.61
C PRO A 78 2.10 15.01 -10.78
N LEU A 79 0.82 14.95 -11.19
CA LEU A 79 0.28 15.74 -12.29
C LEU A 79 0.34 17.25 -12.01
N HIS A 80 -0.12 17.70 -10.83
CA HIS A 80 0.04 19.08 -10.37
C HIS A 80 1.50 19.57 -10.47
N MET A 81 2.47 18.77 -9.99
CA MET A 81 3.88 19.16 -10.05
C MET A 81 4.41 19.25 -11.49
N ALA A 82 4.06 18.27 -12.34
CA ALA A 82 4.46 18.27 -13.74
C ALA A 82 3.86 19.47 -14.49
N SER A 83 2.59 19.81 -14.24
CA SER A 83 1.90 20.96 -14.82
C SER A 83 2.50 22.29 -14.36
N CYS A 84 2.78 22.46 -13.06
CA CYS A 84 3.42 23.68 -12.54
C CYS A 84 4.82 23.92 -13.12
N LYS A 85 5.55 22.85 -13.46
CA LYS A 85 6.90 22.92 -14.03
C LYS A 85 6.91 22.97 -15.57
N GLY A 86 5.76 22.78 -16.22
CA GLY A 86 5.68 22.73 -17.69
C GLY A 86 6.24 21.44 -18.30
N TYR A 87 6.31 20.35 -17.53
CA TYR A 87 6.83 19.06 -18.01
C TYR A 87 5.77 18.30 -18.80
N ALA A 88 5.46 18.78 -20.01
CA ALA A 88 4.43 18.22 -20.88
C ALA A 88 4.64 16.72 -21.19
N HIS A 89 5.89 16.28 -21.30
CA HIS A 89 6.24 14.88 -21.51
C HIS A 89 5.88 14.00 -20.30
N ILE A 90 6.11 14.47 -19.08
CA ILE A 90 5.74 13.76 -17.84
C ILE A 90 4.21 13.78 -17.67
N VAL A 91 3.55 14.89 -17.98
CA VAL A 91 2.09 14.99 -17.95
C VAL A 91 1.47 13.92 -18.85
N LYS A 92 1.94 13.80 -20.09
CA LYS A 92 1.47 12.78 -21.02
C LYS A 92 1.71 11.36 -20.48
N LEU A 93 2.91 11.10 -19.98
CA LEU A 93 3.28 9.80 -19.43
C LEU A 93 2.42 9.39 -18.22
N LEU A 94 2.09 10.35 -17.34
CA LEU A 94 1.20 10.13 -16.19
C LEU A 94 -0.24 9.88 -16.64
N LEU A 95 -0.74 10.64 -17.62
CA LEU A 95 -2.09 10.46 -18.18
C LEU A 95 -2.24 9.12 -18.89
N ASP A 96 -1.21 8.67 -19.61
CA ASP A 96 -1.20 7.35 -20.25
C ASP A 96 -1.32 6.19 -19.23
N HIS A 97 -0.97 6.44 -17.97
CA HIS A 97 -1.10 5.50 -16.85
C HIS A 97 -2.32 5.77 -15.94
N GLY A 98 -3.25 6.64 -16.36
CA GLY A 98 -4.51 6.91 -15.66
C GLY A 98 -4.38 7.77 -14.41
N ALA A 99 -3.42 8.71 -14.39
CA ALA A 99 -3.23 9.70 -13.32
C ALA A 99 -4.38 10.71 -13.18
#